data_AF-A0A2E7LLV9-F1
#
_entry.id   AF-A0A2E7LLV9-F1
#
_cell.length_a   1.000
_cell.length_b   1.000
_cell.length_c   1.000
_cell.angle_alpha   90.00
_cell.angle_beta   90.00
_cell.angle_gamma   90.00
#
_symmetry.space_group_name_H-M   'P 1'
#
loop_
_entity.id
_entity.type
_entity.pdbx_description
1 polymer ?
#
loop_
_entity_poly.entity_id
_entity_poly.type
_entity_poly.pdbx_seq_one_letter_code
_entity_poly.pdbx_strand_id
1 'polypeptide(L)'
;MRLHVSAIKEGDRLIMDFTQTGNQASAPINVREPFIRGLVYHAAIAMTDPYLPINHGLGNAIECRFRKGSILDPEFPGPVGFYSKTVSIAESVIMSAMAKAAGQPALAHGSTQSSIVIGYQGDNDRQYVQYELMYAGARAWDGGDGFTGVGARASGGRFTSLEIIESEFPVDVTRFETLPDTGGDGKSRGGPGYIREYKVRSNSRLSGGAAKREASGVDGGDAGANAYVVVHPDTNNQEKYPGIASNIGLKPGDVFSIETGGGGGVLDPQDRDRELVKGDLQDGIITAEKARSVYKLSEEEIAGALS
;
A
#
# COMPACT_ATOMS: atom_id res chain seq x y z
N MET A 1 -5.53 -4.76 14.89
CA MET A 1 -4.45 -3.74 15.02
C MET A 1 -5.07 -2.36 15.19
N ARG A 2 -4.64 -1.61 16.22
CA ARG A 2 -4.98 -0.20 16.44
C ARG A 2 -3.66 0.57 16.52
N LEU A 3 -3.49 1.60 15.71
CA LEU A 3 -2.38 2.55 15.79
C LEU A 3 -2.92 3.89 16.28
N HIS A 4 -2.15 4.58 17.12
CA HIS A 4 -2.48 5.89 17.62
C HIS A 4 -1.20 6.73 17.67
N VAL A 5 -1.30 7.99 17.26
CA VAL A 5 -0.23 8.97 17.43
C VAL A 5 -0.84 10.32 17.81
N SER A 6 -0.21 10.99 18.77
CA SER A 6 -0.39 12.43 19.01
C SER A 6 0.86 13.16 18.59
N ALA A 7 0.74 14.16 17.74
CA ALA A 7 1.83 15.08 17.39
C ALA A 7 1.68 16.36 18.23
N ILE A 8 2.65 16.65 19.08
CA ILE A 8 2.60 17.74 20.06
C ILE A 8 3.83 18.63 19.87
N LYS A 9 3.61 19.93 19.64
CA LYS A 9 4.68 20.92 19.49
C LYS A 9 4.85 21.69 20.80
N GLU A 10 6.03 21.59 21.42
CA GLU A 10 6.39 22.26 22.67
C GLU A 10 7.69 23.04 22.47
N GLY A 11 7.63 24.38 22.45
CA GLY A 11 8.83 25.19 22.23
C GLY A 11 9.50 24.88 20.90
N ASP A 12 10.74 24.38 20.95
CA ASP A 12 11.59 23.93 19.84
C ASP A 12 11.56 22.41 19.62
N ARG A 13 10.68 21.68 20.32
CA ARG A 13 10.56 20.21 20.25
C ARG A 13 9.24 19.76 19.66
N LEU A 14 9.32 18.66 18.92
CA LEU A 14 8.18 17.87 18.46
C LEU A 14 8.13 16.55 19.23
N ILE A 15 7.02 16.28 19.90
CA ILE A 15 6.76 15.02 20.59
C ILE A 15 5.77 14.21 19.77
N MET A 16 6.18 13.00 19.39
CA MET A 16 5.34 12.00 18.72
C MET A 16 5.00 10.90 19.73
N ASP A 17 3.78 10.94 20.27
CA ASP A 17 3.33 10.03 21.32
C ASP A 17 2.51 8.87 20.75
N PHE A 18 3.10 7.66 20.78
CA PHE A 18 2.48 6.41 20.34
C PHE A 18 1.98 5.55 21.50
N THR A 19 2.00 6.02 22.75
CA THR A 19 1.75 5.20 23.95
C THR A 19 0.35 4.58 23.99
N GLN A 20 -0.65 5.21 23.36
CA GLN A 20 -2.01 4.68 23.23
C GLN A 20 -2.20 3.66 22.10
N THR A 21 -1.12 3.28 21.42
CA THR A 21 -1.16 2.22 20.40
C THR A 21 -1.51 0.85 21.03
N GLY A 22 -2.25 0.04 20.29
CA GLY A 22 -2.73 -1.26 20.73
C GLY A 22 -1.62 -2.26 21.05
N ASN A 23 -2.00 -3.35 21.74
CA ASN A 23 -1.08 -4.43 22.10
C ASN A 23 -0.43 -5.07 20.88
N GLN A 24 0.74 -5.66 21.10
CA GLN A 24 1.41 -6.49 20.11
C GLN A 24 0.47 -7.61 19.61
N ALA A 25 0.57 -7.93 18.33
CA ALA A 25 -0.19 -8.97 17.67
C ALA A 25 0.47 -10.34 17.85
N SER A 26 -0.34 -11.40 17.83
CA SER A 26 0.14 -12.78 17.68
C SER A 26 0.66 -13.08 16.26
N ALA A 27 0.17 -12.34 15.27
CA ALA A 27 0.63 -12.40 13.88
C ALA A 27 1.95 -11.62 13.71
N PRO A 28 2.79 -11.94 12.69
CA PRO A 28 4.11 -11.37 12.47
C PRO A 28 4.13 -9.91 12.00
N ILE A 29 3.15 -9.10 12.40
CA ILE A 29 2.97 -7.70 11.96
C ILE A 29 3.47 -6.69 12.99
N ASN A 30 4.17 -7.13 14.04
CA ASN A 30 4.75 -6.21 15.02
C ASN A 30 5.97 -5.49 14.44
N VAL A 31 6.23 -4.27 14.91
CA VAL A 31 7.35 -3.41 14.46
C VAL A 31 8.11 -2.94 15.68
N ARG A 32 9.44 -2.91 15.62
CA ARG A 32 10.27 -2.34 16.70
C ARG A 32 10.35 -0.82 16.56
N GLU A 33 10.43 -0.11 17.68
CA GLU A 33 10.42 1.36 17.74
C GLU A 33 11.40 2.08 16.79
N PRO A 34 12.62 1.58 16.49
CA PRO A 34 13.56 2.33 15.65
C PRO A 34 13.03 2.58 14.23
N PHE A 35 12.24 1.65 13.68
CA PHE A 35 11.60 1.84 12.37
C PHE A 35 10.58 2.98 12.42
N ILE A 36 9.82 3.09 13.50
CA ILE A 36 8.81 4.14 13.65
C ILE A 36 9.47 5.51 13.84
N ARG A 37 10.57 5.59 14.59
CA ARG A 37 11.39 6.80 14.67
C ARG A 37 11.88 7.24 13.28
N GLY A 38 12.34 6.30 12.46
CA GLY A 38 12.72 6.57 11.07
C GLY A 38 11.56 7.15 10.23
N LEU A 39 10.35 6.63 10.37
CA LEU A 39 9.16 7.18 9.69
C LEU A 39 8.82 8.60 10.16
N VAL A 40 8.95 8.88 11.45
CA VAL A 40 8.75 10.23 12.00
C VAL A 40 9.77 11.19 11.42
N TYR A 41 11.04 10.79 11.35
CA TYR A 41 12.10 11.61 10.76
C TYR A 41 11.85 11.87 9.28
N HIS A 42 11.45 10.84 8.54
CA HIS A 42 11.06 10.98 7.14
C HIS A 42 9.90 11.97 6.98
N ALA A 43 8.85 11.86 7.80
CA ALA A 43 7.72 12.78 7.77
C ALA A 43 8.14 14.22 8.09
N ALA A 44 9.02 14.41 9.09
CA ALA A 44 9.54 15.73 9.43
C ALA A 44 10.31 16.35 8.24
N ILE A 45 11.22 15.60 7.60
CA ILE A 45 11.98 16.09 6.44
C ILE A 45 11.04 16.40 5.28
N ALA A 46 10.16 15.46 4.92
CA ALA A 46 9.25 15.59 3.78
C ALA A 46 8.27 16.77 3.90
N MET A 47 7.94 17.19 5.13
CA MET A 47 6.97 18.25 5.39
C MET A 47 7.59 19.60 5.76
N THR A 48 8.89 19.67 6.02
CA THR A 48 9.55 20.92 6.47
C THR A 48 10.56 21.43 5.44
N ASP A 49 11.64 20.69 5.21
CA ASP A 49 12.70 21.06 4.28
C ASP A 49 13.29 19.79 3.64
N PRO A 50 13.09 19.57 2.32
CA PRO A 50 13.65 18.41 1.63
C PRO A 50 15.19 18.42 1.55
N TYR A 51 15.84 19.55 1.84
CA TYR A 51 17.30 19.68 1.87
C TYR A 51 17.89 19.51 3.27
N LEU A 52 17.07 19.23 4.29
CA LEU A 52 17.52 19.06 5.66
C LEU A 52 18.56 17.93 5.76
N PRO A 53 19.76 18.19 6.33
CA PRO A 53 20.77 17.16 6.49
C PRO A 53 20.28 15.99 7.34
N ILE A 54 20.38 14.78 6.79
CA ILE A 54 19.97 13.54 7.49
C ILE A 54 21.09 13.12 8.44
N ASN A 55 21.00 13.51 9.71
CA ASN A 55 21.95 13.13 10.75
C ASN A 55 21.28 13.08 12.15
N HIS A 56 22.05 12.76 13.19
CA HIS A 56 21.54 12.62 14.55
C HIS A 56 20.93 13.91 15.14
N GLY A 57 21.27 15.08 14.61
CA GLY A 57 20.71 16.36 15.04
C GLY A 57 19.18 16.42 14.93
N LEU A 58 18.59 15.73 13.95
CA LEU A 58 17.13 15.62 13.81
C LEU A 58 16.49 14.92 15.03
N GLY A 59 17.19 13.92 15.59
CA GLY A 59 16.75 13.22 16.79
C GLY A 59 16.75 14.08 18.06
N ASN A 60 17.52 15.18 18.09
CA ASN A 60 17.52 16.10 19.24
C ASN A 60 16.26 16.97 19.28
N ALA A 61 15.64 17.23 18.12
CA ALA A 61 14.43 18.04 18.00
C ALA A 61 13.14 17.22 18.13
N ILE A 62 13.22 15.90 18.05
CA ILE A 62 12.05 15.01 17.97
C ILE A 62 12.13 13.93 19.04
N GLU A 63 11.16 13.94 19.96
CA GLU A 63 10.97 12.89 20.95
C GLU A 63 9.89 11.91 20.46
N CYS A 64 10.16 10.60 20.49
CA CYS A 64 9.15 9.57 20.24
C CYS A 64 8.91 8.75 21.51
N ARG A 65 7.64 8.65 21.92
CA ARG A 65 7.21 7.87 23.11
C ARG A 65 6.48 6.61 22.68
N PHE A 66 6.84 5.49 23.29
CA PHE A 66 6.26 4.18 23.01
C PHE A 66 5.87 3.48 24.30
N ARG A 67 4.87 2.61 24.22
CA ARG A 67 4.50 1.69 25.32
C ARG A 67 5.08 0.31 25.02
N LYS A 68 5.82 -0.27 25.97
CA LYS A 68 6.31 -1.66 25.90
C LYS A 68 5.13 -2.64 25.74
N GLY A 69 5.32 -3.68 24.94
CA GLY A 69 4.28 -4.67 24.63
C GLY A 69 3.20 -4.15 23.66
N SER A 70 3.39 -2.97 23.07
CA SER A 70 2.54 -2.49 21.97
C SER A 70 3.01 -3.05 20.63
N ILE A 71 2.18 -2.94 19.59
CA ILE A 71 2.56 -3.39 18.23
C ILE A 71 3.75 -2.61 17.65
N LEU A 72 4.10 -1.45 18.21
CA LEU A 72 5.23 -0.60 17.78
C LEU A 72 6.45 -0.71 18.71
N ASP A 73 6.34 -1.47 19.81
CA ASP A 73 7.47 -1.84 20.69
C ASP A 73 7.17 -3.20 21.36
N PRO A 74 7.12 -4.29 20.56
CA PRO A 74 6.73 -5.62 21.03
C PRO A 74 7.81 -6.25 21.91
N GLU A 75 7.40 -7.05 22.88
CA GLU A 75 8.30 -7.86 23.70
C GLU A 75 8.42 -9.27 23.13
N PHE A 76 9.59 -9.88 23.31
CA PHE A 76 9.79 -11.29 22.97
C PHE A 76 8.75 -12.16 23.70
N PRO A 77 8.11 -13.15 23.05
CA PRO A 77 8.36 -13.70 21.71
C PRO A 77 7.50 -13.10 20.57
N GLY A 78 7.09 -11.83 20.67
CA GLY A 78 6.29 -11.14 19.66
C GLY A 78 6.91 -11.16 18.26
N PRO A 79 6.25 -11.73 17.23
CA PRO A 79 6.86 -11.94 15.93
C PRO A 79 6.88 -10.67 15.07
N VAL A 80 7.97 -10.46 14.33
CA VAL A 80 8.23 -9.24 13.54
C VAL A 80 8.50 -9.51 12.06
N GLY A 81 8.13 -10.68 11.51
CA GLY A 81 8.55 -11.11 10.16
C GLY A 81 7.89 -10.40 8.97
N PHE A 82 6.69 -9.83 9.14
CA PHE A 82 5.91 -9.12 8.12
C PHE A 82 5.57 -7.68 8.56
N TYR A 83 6.55 -7.04 9.21
CA TYR A 83 6.43 -5.70 9.80
C TYR A 83 6.13 -4.60 8.77
N SER A 84 6.53 -4.79 7.49
CA SER A 84 6.30 -3.83 6.39
C SER A 84 4.84 -3.41 6.24
N LYS A 85 3.91 -4.32 6.59
CA LYS A 85 2.47 -4.05 6.58
C LYS A 85 2.08 -2.96 7.57
N THR A 86 2.59 -3.07 8.79
CA THR A 86 2.31 -2.10 9.85
C THR A 86 3.07 -0.80 9.63
N VAL A 87 4.27 -0.86 9.06
CA VAL A 87 5.07 0.33 8.68
C VAL A 87 4.29 1.24 7.72
N SER A 88 3.66 0.69 6.68
CA SER A 88 2.89 1.49 5.70
C SER A 88 1.70 2.24 6.35
N ILE A 89 1.02 1.57 7.28
CA ILE A 89 -0.13 2.15 8.00
C ILE A 89 0.38 3.17 9.03
N ALA A 90 1.48 2.89 9.72
CA ALA A 90 2.11 3.83 10.65
C ALA A 90 2.56 5.11 9.93
N GLU A 91 3.16 5.00 8.75
CA GLU A 91 3.53 6.15 7.91
C GLU A 91 2.29 6.98 7.57
N SER A 92 1.18 6.33 7.18
CA SER A 92 -0.08 7.03 6.88
C SER A 92 -0.63 7.81 8.07
N VAL A 93 -0.65 7.20 9.25
CA VAL A 93 -1.13 7.82 10.49
C VAL A 93 -0.20 8.96 10.96
N ILE A 94 1.12 8.78 10.87
CA ILE A 94 2.11 9.80 11.21
C ILE A 94 1.96 11.03 10.30
N MET A 95 1.96 10.82 8.98
CA MET A 95 1.82 11.91 8.01
C MET A 95 0.50 12.66 8.20
N SER A 96 -0.59 11.94 8.48
CA SER A 96 -1.91 12.57 8.73
C SER A 96 -1.91 13.41 10.00
N ALA A 97 -1.28 12.94 11.08
CA ALA A 97 -1.17 13.71 12.32
C ALA A 97 -0.28 14.95 12.15
N MET A 98 0.84 14.81 11.44
CA MET A 98 1.75 15.92 11.13
C MET A 98 1.09 16.96 10.22
N ALA A 99 0.37 16.53 9.17
CA ALA A 99 -0.37 17.44 8.30
C ALA A 99 -1.40 18.26 9.07
N LYS A 100 -2.18 17.61 9.94
CA LYS A 100 -3.13 18.30 10.82
C LYS A 100 -2.45 19.28 11.76
N ALA A 101 -1.34 18.88 12.40
CA ALA A 101 -0.61 19.75 13.32
C ALA A 101 0.03 20.97 12.61
N ALA A 102 0.44 20.80 11.35
CA ALA A 102 1.04 21.86 10.53
C ALA A 102 0.02 22.71 9.75
N GLY A 103 -1.28 22.40 9.82
CA GLY A 103 -2.32 23.09 9.03
C GLY A 103 -2.17 22.88 7.52
N GLN A 104 -1.60 21.74 7.11
CA GLN A 104 -1.41 21.38 5.70
C GLN A 104 -2.71 20.82 5.11
N PRO A 105 -2.85 20.81 3.77
CA PRO A 105 -4.01 20.23 3.10
C PRO A 105 -4.26 18.77 3.48
N ALA A 106 -5.51 18.34 3.29
CA ALA A 106 -5.94 16.99 3.62
C ALA A 106 -5.11 15.93 2.86
N LEU A 107 -4.72 14.88 3.58
CA LEU A 107 -3.88 13.81 3.07
C LEU A 107 -4.52 12.45 3.38
N ALA A 108 -4.87 11.70 2.35
CA ALA A 108 -5.44 10.37 2.52
C ALA A 108 -4.39 9.35 3.01
N HIS A 109 -4.83 8.13 3.25
CA HIS A 109 -3.93 7.02 3.53
C HIS A 109 -3.47 6.32 2.25
N GLY A 110 -2.25 5.77 2.27
CA GLY A 110 -1.73 4.94 1.19
C GLY A 110 -2.11 3.48 1.41
N SER A 111 -2.27 2.72 0.33
CA SER A 111 -2.45 1.28 0.43
C SER A 111 -1.18 0.62 0.96
N THR A 112 -1.36 -0.45 1.72
CA THR A 112 -0.25 -1.20 2.27
C THR A 112 0.40 -2.04 1.18
N GLN A 113 1.74 -2.04 1.15
CA GLN A 113 2.50 -2.89 0.24
C GLN A 113 2.13 -4.38 0.38
N SER A 114 1.95 -5.03 -0.76
CA SER A 114 1.85 -6.49 -0.88
C SER A 114 3.24 -7.10 -1.01
N SER A 115 3.37 -8.37 -0.63
CA SER A 115 4.64 -9.09 -0.79
C SER A 115 4.39 -10.56 -1.06
N ILE A 116 5.31 -11.19 -1.79
CA ILE A 116 5.34 -12.63 -1.99
C ILE A 116 6.71 -13.19 -1.62
N VAL A 117 6.69 -14.40 -1.07
CA VAL A 117 7.82 -15.30 -0.90
C VAL A 117 7.40 -16.62 -1.52
N ILE A 118 8.10 -17.05 -2.55
CA ILE A 118 7.78 -18.30 -3.25
C ILE A 118 9.02 -19.17 -3.25
N GLY A 119 8.89 -20.34 -2.62
CA GLY A 119 9.89 -21.40 -2.72
C GLY A 119 9.58 -22.27 -3.92
N TYR A 120 10.53 -22.44 -4.82
CA TYR A 120 10.41 -23.31 -5.98
C TYR A 120 11.33 -24.52 -5.85
N GLN A 121 10.82 -25.69 -6.20
CA GLN A 121 11.64 -26.86 -6.50
C GLN A 121 11.96 -26.82 -8.00
N GLY A 122 13.07 -26.21 -8.39
CA GLY A 122 13.46 -26.16 -9.79
C GLY A 122 14.21 -27.41 -10.27
N ASP A 123 14.70 -27.36 -11.49
CA ASP A 123 15.37 -28.50 -12.13
C ASP A 123 16.68 -28.88 -11.42
N ASN A 124 17.04 -30.16 -11.49
CA ASN A 124 18.25 -30.73 -10.90
C ASN A 124 18.38 -30.48 -9.38
N ASP A 125 17.26 -30.56 -8.65
CA ASP A 125 17.18 -30.33 -7.20
C ASP A 125 17.59 -28.92 -6.74
N ARG A 126 17.71 -27.94 -7.66
CA ARG A 126 18.00 -26.56 -7.29
C ARG A 126 16.76 -25.90 -6.67
N GLN A 127 16.94 -25.36 -5.47
CA GLN A 127 15.91 -24.59 -4.78
C GLN A 127 16.07 -23.10 -5.05
N TYR A 128 14.95 -22.44 -5.30
CA TYR A 128 14.89 -20.99 -5.52
C TYR A 128 13.94 -20.36 -4.52
N VAL A 129 14.23 -19.14 -4.10
CA VAL A 129 13.30 -18.31 -3.33
C VAL A 129 13.14 -16.99 -4.04
N GLN A 130 11.96 -16.74 -4.60
CA GLN A 130 11.58 -15.44 -5.11
C GLN A 130 10.98 -14.62 -3.98
N TYR A 131 11.53 -13.43 -3.77
CA TYR A 131 10.99 -12.45 -2.85
C TYR A 131 10.68 -11.18 -3.62
N GLU A 132 9.42 -10.75 -3.58
CA GLU A 132 9.02 -9.50 -4.21
C GLU A 132 8.23 -8.62 -3.27
N LEU A 133 8.48 -7.33 -3.45
CA LEU A 133 7.86 -6.21 -2.77
C LEU A 133 7.01 -5.46 -3.79
N MET A 134 5.69 -5.46 -3.59
CA MET A 134 4.71 -4.93 -4.53
C MET A 134 4.04 -3.70 -3.94
N TYR A 135 4.53 -2.53 -4.32
CA TYR A 135 3.94 -1.26 -3.89
C TYR A 135 2.51 -1.16 -4.41
N ALA A 136 1.63 -0.58 -3.62
CA ALA A 136 0.20 -0.51 -3.94
C ALA A 136 -0.17 0.92 -4.35
N GLY A 137 -1.46 1.22 -4.46
CA GLY A 137 -1.94 2.56 -4.76
C GLY A 137 -1.50 3.59 -3.70
N ALA A 138 -0.87 4.67 -4.14
CA ALA A 138 -0.47 5.77 -3.27
C ALA A 138 -1.66 6.64 -2.85
N ARG A 139 -1.53 7.34 -1.72
CA ARG A 139 -2.52 8.30 -1.23
C ARG A 139 -2.72 9.49 -2.18
N ALA A 140 -3.94 10.01 -2.26
CA ALA A 140 -4.19 11.36 -2.76
C ALA A 140 -3.94 12.43 -1.68
N TRP A 141 -3.84 13.68 -2.10
CA TRP A 141 -3.88 14.87 -1.26
C TRP A 141 -4.75 15.95 -1.91
N ASP A 142 -5.20 16.94 -1.14
CA ASP A 142 -5.87 18.12 -1.71
C ASP A 142 -4.86 18.97 -2.50
N GLY A 143 -4.72 18.63 -3.78
CA GLY A 143 -3.72 19.16 -4.70
C GLY A 143 -3.13 18.13 -5.67
N GLY A 144 -3.50 16.85 -5.57
CA GLY A 144 -3.03 15.84 -6.53
C GLY A 144 -3.52 14.41 -6.25
N ASP A 145 -3.73 13.69 -7.35
CA ASP A 145 -4.09 12.27 -7.31
C ASP A 145 -2.95 11.39 -6.79
N GLY A 146 -3.31 10.22 -6.28
CA GLY A 146 -2.37 9.18 -5.96
C GLY A 146 -1.91 8.42 -7.21
N PHE A 147 -0.71 7.85 -7.14
CA PHE A 147 -0.09 7.09 -8.23
C PHE A 147 -0.16 5.58 -8.02
N THR A 148 -0.22 4.82 -9.11
CA THR A 148 -0.15 3.35 -9.11
C THR A 148 1.27 2.88 -8.79
N GLY A 149 1.41 1.96 -7.83
CA GLY A 149 2.66 1.18 -7.69
C GLY A 149 3.91 1.96 -7.29
N VAL A 150 3.77 3.15 -6.72
CA VAL A 150 4.93 3.99 -6.38
C VAL A 150 5.49 3.65 -4.99
N GLY A 151 6.72 3.14 -4.96
CA GLY A 151 7.48 2.81 -3.74
C GLY A 151 8.38 3.91 -3.17
N ALA A 152 8.35 5.10 -3.76
CA ALA A 152 9.23 6.23 -3.43
C ALA A 152 9.11 6.74 -1.98
N ARG A 153 8.12 6.28 -1.21
CA ARG A 153 7.79 6.79 0.14
C ARG A 153 8.48 6.03 1.28
N ALA A 154 9.08 4.86 1.01
CA ALA A 154 9.76 4.04 2.03
C ALA A 154 11.18 3.63 1.63
N SER A 155 11.34 2.84 0.57
CA SER A 155 12.66 2.33 0.14
C SER A 155 13.03 2.68 -1.30
N GLY A 156 12.15 3.35 -2.05
CA GLY A 156 12.41 3.70 -3.46
C GLY A 156 12.51 2.50 -4.38
N GLY A 157 12.01 1.33 -3.96
CA GLY A 157 12.06 0.11 -4.75
C GLY A 157 11.31 0.29 -6.08
N ARG A 158 11.93 -0.21 -7.15
CA ARG A 158 11.32 -0.29 -8.47
C ARG A 158 10.74 -1.69 -8.66
N PHE A 159 9.82 -1.83 -9.60
CA PHE A 159 9.41 -3.17 -10.04
C PHE A 159 10.58 -3.92 -10.64
N THR A 160 10.72 -5.19 -10.26
CA THR A 160 11.60 -6.13 -10.95
C THR A 160 11.08 -6.30 -12.39
N SER A 161 12.00 -6.30 -13.36
CA SER A 161 11.65 -6.58 -14.77
C SER A 161 11.01 -7.97 -14.87
N LEU A 162 9.95 -8.10 -15.67
CA LEU A 162 9.29 -9.39 -15.88
C LEU A 162 10.24 -10.40 -16.51
N GLU A 163 11.08 -9.97 -17.46
CA GLU A 163 12.08 -10.82 -18.11
C GLU A 163 13.06 -11.42 -17.10
N ILE A 164 13.45 -10.64 -16.09
CA ILE A 164 14.32 -11.11 -15.00
C ILE A 164 13.59 -12.09 -14.09
N ILE A 165 12.31 -11.85 -13.80
CA ILE A 165 11.49 -12.78 -13.02
C ILE A 165 11.40 -14.13 -13.74
N GLU A 166 11.09 -14.13 -15.03
CA GLU A 166 10.90 -15.34 -15.83
C GLU A 166 12.22 -16.08 -16.12
N SER A 167 13.34 -15.36 -16.22
CA SER A 167 14.66 -15.96 -16.42
C SER A 167 15.24 -16.59 -15.14
N GLU A 168 15.00 -15.97 -13.98
CA GLU A 168 15.59 -16.40 -12.70
C GLU A 168 14.72 -17.42 -11.96
N PHE A 169 13.41 -17.42 -12.17
CA PHE A 169 12.46 -18.26 -11.45
C PHE A 169 11.63 -19.12 -12.40
N PRO A 170 11.21 -20.34 -12.01
CA PRO A 170 10.40 -21.22 -12.83
C PRO A 170 8.92 -20.78 -12.81
N VAL A 171 8.67 -19.59 -13.34
CA VAL A 171 7.37 -18.94 -13.42
C VAL A 171 7.26 -18.19 -14.75
N ASP A 172 6.03 -18.02 -15.22
CA ASP A 172 5.68 -17.16 -16.35
C ASP A 172 4.71 -16.08 -15.84
N VAL A 173 4.93 -14.80 -16.18
CA VAL A 173 4.03 -13.70 -15.78
C VAL A 173 2.97 -13.53 -16.86
N THR A 174 1.74 -13.93 -16.56
CA THR A 174 0.64 -13.99 -17.55
C THR A 174 -0.18 -12.72 -17.63
N ARG A 175 -0.14 -11.88 -16.58
CA ARG A 175 -0.91 -10.62 -16.52
C ARG A 175 -0.16 -9.61 -15.66
N PHE A 176 -0.05 -8.37 -16.14
CA PHE A 176 0.40 -7.23 -15.35
C PHE A 176 -0.26 -5.95 -15.84
N GLU A 177 -1.26 -5.47 -15.10
CA GLU A 177 -2.07 -4.32 -15.50
C GLU A 177 -2.69 -3.61 -14.31
N THR A 178 -3.04 -2.34 -14.48
CA THR A 178 -3.81 -1.57 -13.50
C THR A 178 -5.20 -2.17 -13.31
N LEU A 179 -5.71 -2.17 -12.08
CA LEU A 179 -7.07 -2.60 -11.78
C LEU A 179 -7.99 -1.37 -11.73
N PRO A 180 -8.99 -1.26 -12.62
CA PRO A 180 -9.90 -0.13 -12.63
C PRO A 180 -10.70 -0.04 -11.33
N ASP A 181 -11.16 1.16 -10.99
CA ASP A 181 -12.07 1.46 -9.88
C ASP A 181 -11.53 1.14 -8.47
N THR A 182 -10.25 0.76 -8.35
CA THR A 182 -9.64 0.36 -7.08
C THR A 182 -9.12 1.53 -6.25
N GLY A 183 -8.81 2.67 -6.88
CA GLY A 183 -8.44 3.90 -6.17
C GLY A 183 -9.64 4.49 -5.43
N GLY A 184 -9.43 5.03 -4.23
CA GLY A 184 -10.46 5.71 -3.47
C GLY A 184 -10.93 6.96 -4.21
N ASP A 185 -12.24 7.11 -4.33
CA ASP A 185 -12.87 8.21 -5.05
C ASP A 185 -12.74 9.53 -4.28
N GLY A 186 -12.62 10.64 -5.01
CA GLY A 186 -12.53 11.98 -4.42
C GLY A 186 -12.24 13.03 -5.48
N LYS A 187 -12.28 14.31 -5.09
CA LYS A 187 -11.79 15.40 -5.96
C LYS A 187 -10.38 15.08 -6.45
N SER A 188 -9.54 14.61 -5.53
CA SER A 188 -8.28 13.95 -5.84
C SER A 188 -8.41 12.46 -5.52
N ARG A 189 -8.27 11.61 -6.53
CA ARG A 189 -8.47 10.16 -6.46
C ARG A 189 -7.23 9.47 -5.93
N GLY A 190 -7.39 8.51 -5.03
CA GLY A 190 -6.27 7.67 -4.57
C GLY A 190 -5.72 6.82 -5.70
N GLY A 191 -4.43 6.51 -5.70
CA GLY A 191 -3.80 5.72 -6.77
C GLY A 191 -4.45 4.35 -6.90
N PRO A 192 -4.72 3.87 -8.12
CA PRO A 192 -5.32 2.56 -8.30
C PRO A 192 -4.31 1.47 -7.92
N GLY A 193 -4.84 0.32 -7.52
CA GLY A 193 -4.08 -0.92 -7.47
C GLY A 193 -3.83 -1.46 -8.88
N TYR A 194 -2.99 -2.47 -8.95
CA TYR A 194 -2.74 -3.30 -10.12
C TYR A 194 -2.76 -4.79 -9.73
N ILE A 195 -2.84 -5.64 -10.74
CA ILE A 195 -2.74 -7.10 -10.62
C ILE A 195 -1.42 -7.58 -11.23
N ARG A 196 -0.79 -8.57 -10.61
CA ARG A 196 0.26 -9.37 -11.24
C ARG A 196 -0.04 -10.85 -11.08
N GLU A 197 -0.12 -11.55 -12.20
CA GLU A 197 -0.46 -12.97 -12.28
C GLU A 197 0.72 -13.81 -12.75
N TYR A 198 0.84 -14.98 -12.15
CA TYR A 198 1.97 -15.87 -12.27
C TYR A 198 1.48 -17.30 -12.50
N LYS A 199 1.96 -17.93 -13.56
CA LYS A 199 1.81 -19.36 -13.80
C LYS A 199 3.08 -20.07 -13.39
N VAL A 200 3.01 -20.96 -12.40
CA VAL A 200 4.21 -21.66 -11.92
C VAL A 200 4.57 -22.82 -12.85
N ARG A 201 5.86 -23.02 -13.13
CA ARG A 201 6.38 -24.12 -13.96
C ARG A 201 6.88 -25.31 -13.14
N SER A 202 6.99 -25.17 -11.82
CA SER A 202 7.45 -26.24 -10.93
C SER A 202 6.62 -26.34 -9.64
N ASN A 203 6.81 -27.43 -8.89
CA ASN A 203 6.21 -27.55 -7.55
C ASN A 203 6.70 -26.40 -6.67
N SER A 204 5.77 -25.67 -6.08
CA SER A 204 6.08 -24.42 -5.38
C SER A 204 5.31 -24.28 -4.08
N ARG A 205 5.82 -23.44 -3.18
CA ARG A 205 5.10 -23.01 -1.97
C ARG A 205 5.05 -21.49 -1.89
N LEU A 206 3.85 -20.94 -1.96
CA LEU A 206 3.57 -19.52 -1.87
C LEU A 206 3.26 -19.14 -0.42
N SER A 207 3.98 -18.14 0.09
CA SER A 207 3.58 -17.35 1.23
C SER A 207 3.58 -15.89 0.83
N GLY A 208 2.45 -15.23 0.92
CA GLY A 208 2.30 -13.85 0.50
C GLY A 208 1.41 -13.10 1.46
N GLY A 209 1.31 -11.80 1.25
CA GLY A 209 0.34 -11.04 1.99
C GLY A 209 -0.14 -9.84 1.22
N ALA A 210 -1.45 -9.73 1.13
CA ALA A 210 -2.18 -8.54 0.75
C ALA A 210 -2.33 -7.56 1.94
N ALA A 211 -2.67 -6.32 1.64
CA ALA A 211 -3.29 -5.39 2.57
C ALA A 211 -4.67 -5.91 3.01
N LYS A 212 -4.87 -6.14 4.31
CA LYS A 212 -6.19 -6.52 4.87
C LYS A 212 -7.06 -5.29 5.23
N ARG A 213 -6.49 -4.10 5.19
CA ARG A 213 -7.16 -2.85 5.52
C ARG A 213 -7.13 -1.94 4.32
N GLU A 214 -8.28 -1.38 4.00
CA GLU A 214 -8.46 -0.34 3.01
C GLU A 214 -7.68 0.91 3.40
N ALA A 215 -7.16 1.60 2.39
CA ALA A 215 -6.54 2.89 2.57
C ALA A 215 -7.64 3.94 2.75
N SER A 216 -7.80 4.46 3.95
CA SER A 216 -8.84 5.45 4.26
C SER A 216 -8.73 6.70 3.39
N GLY A 217 -9.85 7.12 2.82
CA GLY A 217 -10.02 8.48 2.32
C GLY A 217 -10.19 9.49 3.46
N VAL A 218 -10.16 10.78 3.12
CA VAL A 218 -10.30 11.89 4.07
C VAL A 218 -11.18 13.01 3.51
N ASP A 219 -11.82 13.75 4.41
CA ASP A 219 -12.60 14.96 4.12
C ASP A 219 -13.66 14.82 3.03
N GLY A 220 -14.29 13.64 2.94
CA GLY A 220 -15.33 13.32 1.94
C GLY A 220 -14.86 12.36 0.84
N GLY A 221 -13.56 12.08 0.75
CA GLY A 221 -13.03 11.06 -0.14
C GLY A 221 -13.23 9.64 0.40
N ASP A 222 -13.38 8.69 -0.52
CA ASP A 222 -13.63 7.28 -0.24
C ASP A 222 -12.34 6.49 -0.02
N ALA A 223 -12.48 5.33 0.61
CA ALA A 223 -11.39 4.41 0.82
C ALA A 223 -11.02 3.67 -0.48
N GLY A 224 -9.73 3.38 -0.66
CA GLY A 224 -9.26 2.53 -1.76
C GLY A 224 -9.54 1.05 -1.50
N ALA A 225 -9.67 0.27 -2.56
CA ALA A 225 -9.99 -1.15 -2.51
C ALA A 225 -8.95 -1.98 -1.74
N ASN A 226 -9.40 -3.09 -1.17
CA ASN A 226 -8.51 -4.08 -0.54
C ASN A 226 -7.62 -4.78 -1.55
N ALA A 227 -6.53 -5.36 -1.04
CA ALA A 227 -5.65 -6.23 -1.79
C ALA A 227 -6.03 -7.71 -1.55
N TYR A 228 -5.65 -8.58 -2.47
CA TYR A 228 -5.88 -10.01 -2.37
C TYR A 228 -4.72 -10.83 -2.92
N VAL A 229 -4.51 -11.99 -2.31
CA VAL A 229 -3.81 -13.10 -2.98
C VAL A 229 -4.90 -14.01 -3.54
N VAL A 230 -4.88 -14.25 -4.85
CA VAL A 230 -5.84 -15.15 -5.50
C VAL A 230 -5.08 -16.35 -6.05
N VAL A 231 -5.60 -17.55 -5.80
CA VAL A 231 -5.02 -18.81 -6.27
C VAL A 231 -6.08 -19.51 -7.12
N HIS A 232 -5.67 -20.03 -8.28
CA HIS A 232 -6.53 -20.55 -9.34
C HIS A 232 -7.61 -19.52 -9.80
N PRO A 233 -7.21 -18.28 -10.18
CA PRO A 233 -8.14 -17.25 -10.62
C PRO A 233 -8.99 -17.74 -11.80
N ASP A 234 -10.25 -17.28 -11.87
CA ASP A 234 -11.20 -17.57 -12.95
C ASP A 234 -11.52 -19.07 -13.12
N THR A 235 -11.35 -19.86 -12.06
CA THR A 235 -11.73 -21.28 -12.02
C THR A 235 -12.77 -21.56 -10.92
N ASN A 236 -13.41 -22.73 -10.99
CA ASN A 236 -14.31 -23.20 -9.93
C ASN A 236 -13.59 -23.46 -8.58
N ASN A 237 -12.26 -23.52 -8.56
CA ASN A 237 -11.46 -23.76 -7.37
C ASN A 237 -10.78 -22.48 -6.85
N GLN A 238 -11.21 -21.30 -7.29
CA GLN A 238 -10.59 -20.04 -6.92
C GLN A 238 -10.58 -19.83 -5.39
N GLU A 239 -9.39 -19.56 -4.85
CA GLU A 239 -9.19 -19.19 -3.45
C GLU A 239 -8.75 -17.74 -3.35
N LYS A 240 -9.51 -16.89 -2.65
CA LYS A 240 -9.23 -15.46 -2.50
C LYS A 240 -8.95 -15.11 -1.05
N TYR A 241 -7.72 -14.70 -0.76
CA TYR A 241 -7.22 -14.47 0.59
C TYR A 241 -7.08 -12.98 0.92
N PRO A 242 -7.89 -12.44 1.85
CA PRO A 242 -7.71 -11.08 2.36
C PRO A 242 -6.61 -11.06 3.43
N GLY A 243 -5.42 -10.55 3.08
CA GLY A 243 -4.29 -10.43 3.99
C GLY A 243 -3.20 -11.48 3.77
N ILE A 244 -2.62 -12.01 4.86
CA ILE A 244 -1.51 -12.97 4.80
C ILE A 244 -2.03 -14.36 4.42
N ALA A 245 -1.52 -14.89 3.32
CA ALA A 245 -1.66 -16.27 2.87
C ALA A 245 -0.32 -16.99 3.12
N SER A 246 -0.34 -18.16 3.74
CA SER A 246 0.90 -18.82 4.14
C SER A 246 0.93 -20.26 3.68
N ASN A 247 2.08 -20.65 3.14
CA ASN A 247 2.44 -22.04 2.85
C ASN A 247 1.48 -22.76 1.89
N ILE A 248 0.89 -22.04 0.93
CA ILE A 248 0.01 -22.58 -0.11
C ILE A 248 0.84 -23.41 -1.09
N GLY A 249 0.45 -24.66 -1.32
CA GLY A 249 1.12 -25.52 -2.29
C GLY A 249 0.59 -25.27 -3.69
N LEU A 250 1.50 -25.15 -4.67
CA LEU A 250 1.18 -24.98 -6.09
C LEU A 250 1.86 -26.07 -6.91
N LYS A 251 1.18 -26.52 -7.96
CA LYS A 251 1.65 -27.51 -8.94
C LYS A 251 2.02 -26.83 -10.26
N PRO A 252 2.92 -27.43 -11.06
CA PRO A 252 3.20 -26.94 -12.41
C PRO A 252 1.90 -26.71 -13.20
N GLY A 253 1.75 -25.51 -13.75
CA GLY A 253 0.55 -25.06 -14.46
C GLY A 253 -0.46 -24.30 -13.62
N ASP A 254 -0.39 -24.37 -12.29
CA ASP A 254 -1.23 -23.56 -11.41
C ASP A 254 -0.93 -22.07 -11.56
N VAL A 255 -1.96 -21.26 -11.37
CA VAL A 255 -1.89 -19.81 -11.49
C VAL A 255 -2.22 -19.17 -10.15
N PHE A 256 -1.47 -18.15 -9.75
CA PHE A 256 -1.86 -17.26 -8.66
C PHE A 256 -1.65 -15.81 -9.08
N SER A 257 -2.40 -14.89 -8.46
CA SER A 257 -2.25 -13.47 -8.67
C SER A 257 -2.18 -12.70 -7.36
N ILE A 258 -1.53 -11.54 -7.43
CA ILE A 258 -1.54 -10.53 -6.39
C ILE A 258 -2.29 -9.33 -6.92
N GLU A 259 -3.49 -9.11 -6.38
CA GLU A 259 -4.25 -7.88 -6.55
C GLU A 259 -3.78 -6.91 -5.45
N THR A 260 -3.13 -5.82 -5.83
CA THR A 260 -2.76 -4.76 -4.87
C THR A 260 -3.95 -3.84 -4.60
N GLY A 261 -3.98 -3.23 -3.42
CA GLY A 261 -5.07 -2.32 -3.04
C GLY A 261 -4.85 -0.90 -3.54
N GLY A 262 -5.91 -0.10 -3.62
CA GLY A 262 -5.83 1.32 -3.98
C GLY A 262 -5.59 2.23 -2.78
N GLY A 263 -5.05 3.43 -3.04
CA GLY A 263 -4.93 4.50 -2.04
C GLY A 263 -6.27 5.17 -1.76
N GLY A 264 -6.39 5.89 -0.65
CA GLY A 264 -7.60 6.66 -0.34
C GLY A 264 -7.70 7.96 -1.14
N GLY A 265 -8.94 8.39 -1.40
CA GLY A 265 -9.27 9.66 -2.05
C GLY A 265 -9.40 10.83 -1.06
N VAL A 266 -9.47 12.05 -1.59
CA VAL A 266 -9.56 13.29 -0.82
C VAL A 266 -10.65 14.20 -1.38
N LEU A 267 -11.48 14.76 -0.49
CA LEU A 267 -12.63 15.63 -0.80
C LEU A 267 -13.74 14.93 -1.60
N ASP A 268 -14.88 15.61 -1.79
CA ASP A 268 -16.04 15.04 -2.49
C ASP A 268 -15.69 14.71 -3.95
N PRO A 269 -15.92 13.47 -4.43
CA PRO A 269 -15.69 13.09 -5.83
C PRO A 269 -16.48 13.95 -6.83
N GLN A 270 -17.62 14.52 -6.45
CA GLN A 270 -18.40 15.40 -7.33
C GLN A 270 -17.73 16.74 -7.61
N ASP A 271 -16.72 17.12 -6.83
CA ASP A 271 -15.91 18.32 -7.06
C ASP A 271 -14.72 18.07 -8.01
N ARG A 272 -14.51 16.83 -8.47
CA ARG A 272 -13.44 16.47 -9.41
C ARG A 272 -13.67 17.15 -10.76
N ASP A 273 -12.59 17.67 -11.36
CA ASP A 273 -12.63 18.24 -12.71
C ASP A 273 -13.08 17.17 -13.72
N ARG A 274 -14.10 17.50 -14.52
CA ARG A 274 -14.70 16.59 -15.51
C ARG A 274 -13.68 16.11 -16.54
N GLU A 275 -12.71 16.95 -16.93
CA GLU A 275 -11.68 16.55 -17.89
C GLU A 275 -10.71 15.53 -17.28
N LEU A 276 -10.43 15.62 -15.98
CA LEU A 276 -9.66 14.58 -15.29
C LEU A 276 -10.44 13.26 -15.21
N VAL A 277 -11.76 13.31 -14.98
CA VAL A 277 -12.60 12.10 -15.00
C VAL A 277 -12.62 11.45 -16.38
N LYS A 278 -12.73 12.24 -17.46
CA LYS A 278 -12.64 11.72 -18.84
C LYS A 278 -11.27 11.10 -19.12
N GLY A 279 -10.19 11.73 -18.65
CA GLY A 279 -8.84 11.17 -18.73
C GLY A 279 -8.70 9.84 -17.99
N ASP A 280 -9.19 9.76 -16.74
CA ASP A 280 -9.22 8.50 -15.99
C ASP A 280 -10.01 7.40 -16.73
N LEU A 281 -11.11 7.77 -17.39
CA LEU A 281 -11.92 6.84 -18.18
C LEU A 281 -11.19 6.36 -19.45
N GLN A 282 -10.50 7.26 -20.14
CA GLN A 282 -9.67 6.96 -21.32
C GLN A 282 -8.50 6.04 -20.97
N ASP A 283 -7.86 6.29 -19.84
CA ASP A 283 -6.73 5.50 -19.36
C ASP A 283 -7.15 4.16 -18.72
N GLY A 284 -8.46 3.87 -18.66
CA GLY A 284 -8.99 2.66 -18.04
C GLY A 284 -8.77 2.58 -16.52
N ILE A 285 -8.53 3.73 -15.89
CA ILE A 285 -8.38 3.86 -14.44
C ILE A 285 -9.73 3.73 -13.74
N ILE A 286 -10.79 4.26 -14.36
CA ILE A 286 -12.17 4.08 -13.92
C ILE A 286 -13.01 3.46 -15.03
N THR A 287 -14.08 2.77 -14.63
CA THR A 287 -15.07 2.26 -15.58
C THR A 287 -16.10 3.32 -15.94
N ALA A 288 -16.81 3.12 -17.07
CA ALA A 288 -17.96 3.94 -17.44
C ALA A 288 -19.07 3.92 -16.36
N GLU A 289 -19.23 2.80 -15.67
CA GLU A 289 -20.18 2.70 -14.55
C GLU A 289 -19.79 3.63 -13.40
N LYS A 290 -18.50 3.67 -13.03
CA LYS A 290 -18.01 4.58 -11.99
C LYS A 290 -18.07 6.05 -12.43
N ALA A 291 -17.69 6.36 -13.67
CA ALA A 291 -17.80 7.71 -14.24
C ALA A 291 -19.24 8.26 -14.14
N ARG A 292 -20.24 7.42 -14.42
CA ARG A 292 -21.67 7.78 -14.31
C ARG A 292 -22.14 7.88 -12.86
N SER A 293 -21.88 6.84 -12.06
CA SER A 293 -22.50 6.68 -10.74
C SER A 293 -21.88 7.58 -9.68
N VAL A 294 -20.56 7.77 -9.71
CA VAL A 294 -19.79 8.55 -8.73
C VAL A 294 -19.59 9.98 -9.21
N TYR A 295 -18.98 10.14 -10.38
CA TYR A 295 -18.56 11.45 -10.92
C TYR A 295 -19.64 12.16 -11.76
N LYS A 296 -20.81 11.54 -11.95
CA LYS A 296 -22.00 12.12 -12.61
C LYS A 296 -21.76 12.59 -14.06
N LEU A 297 -20.86 11.96 -14.80
CA LEU A 297 -20.74 12.18 -16.25
C LEU A 297 -22.01 11.68 -16.97
N SER A 298 -22.43 12.43 -17.98
CA SER A 298 -23.52 12.03 -18.88
C SER A 298 -23.09 10.95 -19.88
N GLU A 299 -24.04 10.24 -20.49
CA GLU A 299 -23.74 9.25 -21.54
C GLU A 299 -22.98 9.85 -22.71
N GLU A 300 -23.29 11.09 -23.09
CA GLU A 300 -22.61 11.79 -24.18
C GLU A 300 -21.15 12.07 -23.84
N GLU A 301 -20.86 12.46 -22.58
CA GLU A 301 -19.49 12.66 -22.12
C GLU A 301 -18.70 11.36 -22.03
N ILE A 302 -19.32 10.28 -21.57
CA ILE A 302 -18.70 8.95 -21.52
C ILE A 302 -18.40 8.46 -22.93
N ALA A 303 -19.36 8.55 -23.85
CA ALA A 303 -19.18 8.15 -25.24
C ALA A 303 -18.09 8.98 -25.93
N GLY A 304 -18.07 10.30 -25.70
CA GLY A 304 -17.07 11.20 -26.27
C GLY A 304 -15.67 11.03 -25.68
N ALA A 305 -15.54 10.55 -24.45
CA ALA A 305 -14.25 10.21 -23.87
C ALA A 305 -13.68 8.91 -24.45
N LEU A 306 -14.53 7.91 -24.71
CA LEU A 306 -14.12 6.57 -25.16
C LEU A 306 -13.99 6.43 -26.69
N SER A 307 -14.38 7.43 -27.47
CA SER A 307 -14.26 7.47 -28.93
C SER A 307 -12.87 7.87 -29.40
#